data_AF-A0A7S2QR08-F1
#
_entry.id   AF-A0A7S2QR08-F1
#
_cell.length_a   1.000
_cell.length_b   1.000
_cell.length_c   1.000
_cell.angle_alpha   90.00
_cell.angle_beta   90.00
_cell.angle_gamma   90.00
#
_symmetry.space_group_name_H-M   'P 1'
#
loop_
_entity.id
_entity.type
_entity.pdbx_description
1 polymer ?
#
loop_
_entity_poly.entity_id
_entity_poly.type
_entity_poly.pdbx_seq_one_letter_code
_entity_poly.pdbx_strand_id
1 'polypeptide(L)'
;MCLDATQTWQLDTNTPLSSPSDCTLHCVNRDTLFSFHEASEEFLHKLTSLFVSSHYKNSPNDLLLLSDAPSHFIFALLPPISEAHTVPDIYCAIHVAMEGALNKTRIRS
;
A
#
# COMPACT_ATOMS: atom_id res chain seq x y z
N MET A 1 4.17 -15.32 3.29
CA MET A 1 3.56 -14.65 4.46
C MET A 1 4.64 -13.77 5.05
N CYS A 2 4.53 -12.46 4.85
CA CYS A 2 5.56 -11.46 5.19
C CYS A 2 5.60 -11.23 6.70
N LEU A 3 6.20 -12.18 7.43
CA LEU A 3 6.28 -12.20 8.89
C LEU A 3 7.31 -11.21 9.45
N ASP A 4 8.12 -10.57 8.59
CA ASP A 4 9.16 -9.61 8.95
C ASP A 4 8.69 -8.14 8.80
N ALA A 5 7.44 -7.88 9.19
CA ALA A 5 6.83 -6.55 9.07
C ALA A 5 7.22 -5.59 10.22
N THR A 6 8.11 -6.02 11.12
CA THR A 6 8.63 -5.20 12.23
C THR A 6 9.78 -4.30 11.81
N GLN A 7 10.32 -4.45 10.60
CA GLN A 7 11.36 -3.57 10.09
C GLN A 7 10.73 -2.25 9.65
N THR A 8 11.05 -1.16 10.36
CA THR A 8 10.63 0.18 9.97
C THR A 8 11.39 0.57 8.70
N TRP A 9 10.68 0.68 7.58
CA TRP A 9 11.31 1.15 6.35
C TRP A 9 11.74 2.61 6.56
N GLN A 10 13.05 2.83 6.58
CA GLN A 10 13.61 4.17 6.69
C GLN A 10 13.58 4.79 5.31
N LEU A 11 12.99 5.99 5.21
CA LEU A 11 13.13 6.82 4.02
C LEU A 11 14.61 7.04 3.74
N ASP A 12 15.01 7.02 2.47
CA ASP A 12 16.38 7.33 2.11
C ASP A 12 16.70 8.79 2.48
N THR A 13 17.44 8.96 3.58
CA THR A 13 17.83 10.26 4.11
C THR A 13 18.76 11.03 3.18
N ASN A 14 19.32 10.40 2.14
CA ASN A 14 20.14 11.05 1.13
C ASN A 14 19.30 11.73 0.04
N THR A 15 18.00 11.45 -0.04
CA THR A 15 17.09 12.12 -0.95
C THR A 15 16.33 13.23 -0.21
N PRO A 16 16.31 14.48 -0.73
CA PRO A 16 15.50 15.52 -0.14
C PRO A 16 14.02 15.11 -0.22
N LEU A 17 13.32 15.12 0.91
CA LEU A 17 11.88 14.87 0.94
C LEU A 17 11.19 15.84 -0.02
N SER A 18 10.34 15.31 -0.88
CA SER A 18 9.52 16.13 -1.78
C SER A 18 8.51 16.92 -0.96
N SER A 19 8.16 18.12 -1.43
CA SER A 19 7.09 18.90 -0.79
C SER A 19 5.80 18.08 -0.78
N PRO A 20 4.96 18.17 0.27
CA PRO A 20 3.65 17.52 0.27
C PRO A 20 2.77 17.91 -0.93
N SER A 21 2.99 19.09 -1.51
CA SER A 21 2.29 19.57 -2.71
C SER A 21 2.71 18.88 -4.00
N ASP A 22 3.90 18.28 -4.04
CA ASP A 22 4.42 17.57 -5.21
C ASP A 22 4.11 16.07 -5.15
N CYS A 23 3.63 15.58 -4.00
CA CYS A 23 3.28 14.18 -3.81
C CYS A 23 1.87 13.90 -4.38
N THR A 24 1.71 12.74 -5.02
CA THR A 24 0.44 12.33 -5.60
C THR A 24 -0.11 11.09 -4.91
N LEU A 25 -1.42 11.08 -4.68
CA LEU A 25 -2.12 9.93 -4.10
C LEU A 25 -2.51 8.95 -5.22
N HIS A 26 -1.99 7.74 -5.16
CA HIS A 26 -2.24 6.69 -6.14
C HIS A 26 -3.14 5.59 -5.56
N CYS A 27 -4.13 5.15 -6.35
CA CYS A 27 -4.89 3.94 -6.03
C CYS A 27 -4.04 2.72 -6.40
N VAL A 28 -3.78 1.85 -5.44
CA VAL A 28 -2.99 0.64 -5.64
C VAL A 28 -3.88 -0.44 -6.25
N ASN A 29 -3.46 -1.00 -7.39
CA ASN A 29 -4.13 -2.17 -7.97
C ASN A 29 -3.71 -3.42 -7.20
N ARG A 30 -4.70 -4.14 -6.63
CA ARG A 30 -4.49 -5.34 -5.84
C ARG A 30 -3.94 -6.49 -6.67
N ASP A 31 -4.38 -6.65 -7.91
CA ASP A 31 -3.91 -7.73 -8.78
C ASP A 31 -2.41 -7.60 -9.07
N THR A 32 -1.93 -6.36 -9.24
CA THR A 32 -0.50 -6.08 -9.44
C THR A 32 0.30 -6.11 -8.14
N LEU A 33 -0.33 -5.81 -7.01
CA LEU A 33 0.31 -5.86 -5.70
C LEU A 33 0.59 -7.31 -5.27
N PHE A 34 -0.32 -8.23 -5.58
CA PHE A 34 -0.21 -9.65 -5.25
C PHE A 34 0.32 -10.51 -6.40
N SER A 35 0.95 -9.90 -7.42
CA SER A 35 1.47 -10.61 -8.59
C SER A 35 2.79 -11.37 -8.36
N PHE A 36 3.29 -11.45 -7.13
CA PHE A 36 4.56 -12.10 -6.74
C PHE A 36 5.79 -11.64 -7.55
N HIS A 37 5.76 -10.40 -8.06
CA HIS A 37 6.93 -9.77 -8.68
C HIS A 37 7.81 -9.13 -7.60
N GLU A 38 9.13 -9.19 -7.74
CA GLU A 38 10.09 -8.68 -6.74
C GLU A 38 9.80 -7.23 -6.32
N ALA A 39 9.55 -6.34 -7.30
CA ALA A 39 9.17 -4.96 -7.04
C ALA A 39 7.82 -4.81 -6.31
N SER A 40 6.86 -5.71 -6.57
CA SER A 40 5.56 -5.71 -5.88
C SER A 40 5.68 -6.22 -4.46
N GLU A 41 6.55 -7.20 -4.20
CA GLU A 41 6.84 -7.69 -2.85
C GLU A 41 7.53 -6.63 -2.00
N GLU A 42 8.50 -5.91 -2.55
CA GLU A 42 9.16 -4.79 -1.88
C GLU A 42 8.13 -3.69 -1.54
N PHE A 43 7.29 -3.30 -2.51
CA PHE A 43 6.24 -2.31 -2.28
C PHE A 43 5.22 -2.77 -1.22
N LEU A 44 4.80 -4.04 -1.27
CA LEU A 44 3.89 -4.64 -0.28
C LEU A 44 4.52 -4.66 1.12
N HIS A 45 5.82 -4.91 1.22
CA HIS A 45 6.55 -4.89 2.50
C HIS A 45 6.59 -3.47 3.07
N LYS A 46 6.93 -2.45 2.26
CA LYS A 46 6.88 -1.03 2.67
C LYS A 46 5.48 -0.64 3.18
N LEU A 47 4.45 -1.01 2.44
CA LEU A 47 3.06 -0.71 2.77
C LEU A 47 2.59 -1.41 4.05
N THR A 48 2.94 -2.68 4.22
CA THR A 48 2.62 -3.45 5.42
C THR A 48 3.36 -2.90 6.63
N SER A 49 4.64 -2.51 6.48
CA SER A 49 5.43 -1.86 7.54
C SER A 49 4.77 -0.56 8.02
N LEU A 50 4.26 0.27 7.10
CA LEU A 50 3.53 1.49 7.46
C LEU A 50 2.23 1.21 8.23
N PHE A 51 1.46 0.20 7.83
CA PHE A 51 0.24 -0.17 8.56
C PHE A 51 0.56 -0.74 9.95
N VAL A 52 1.55 -1.62 10.04
CA VAL A 52 2.01 -2.25 11.29
C VAL A 52 2.57 -1.22 12.28
N SER A 53 3.34 -0.24 11.78
CA SER A 53 3.94 0.81 12.59
C SER A 53 2.93 1.89 13.03
N SER A 54 1.87 2.11 12.25
CA SER A 54 0.88 3.17 12.52
C SER A 54 -0.19 2.80 13.54
N HIS A 55 -0.53 1.51 13.77
CA HIS A 55 -1.49 1.13 14.82
C HIS A 55 -1.38 -0.34 15.28
N TYR A 56 -1.48 -0.56 16.60
CA TYR A 56 -1.34 -1.86 17.28
C TYR A 56 -2.60 -2.74 17.15
N LYS A 57 -2.68 -3.57 16.10
CA LYS A 57 -3.39 -4.87 16.08
C LYS A 57 -3.06 -5.59 14.76
N ASN A 58 -1.90 -6.24 14.74
CA ASN A 58 -1.40 -6.99 13.58
C ASN A 58 -1.90 -8.42 13.58
N SER A 59 -3.13 -8.66 13.12
CA SER A 59 -3.50 -10.03 12.77
C SER A 59 -3.19 -10.24 11.29
N PRO A 60 -2.49 -11.33 10.91
CA PRO A 60 -2.23 -11.67 9.49
C PRO A 60 -3.52 -11.81 8.65
N ASN A 61 -4.67 -11.85 9.33
CA ASN A 61 -5.99 -11.83 8.75
C ASN A 61 -6.36 -10.49 8.07
N ASP A 62 -5.74 -9.37 8.45
CA ASP A 62 -6.05 -8.05 7.88
C ASP A 62 -5.56 -7.94 6.43
N LEU A 63 -4.39 -8.50 6.11
CA LEU A 63 -3.91 -8.64 4.73
C LEU A 63 -4.82 -9.57 3.90
N LEU A 64 -5.34 -10.63 4.53
CA LEU A 64 -6.29 -11.53 3.89
C LEU A 64 -7.61 -10.81 3.58
N LEU A 65 -8.11 -9.99 4.50
CA LEU A 65 -9.29 -9.16 4.32
C LEU A 65 -9.10 -8.10 3.22
N LEU A 66 -7.92 -7.48 3.15
CA LEU A 66 -7.54 -6.53 2.10
C LEU A 66 -7.51 -7.19 0.71
N SER A 67 -7.13 -8.46 0.62
CA SER A 67 -7.10 -9.20 -0.64
C SER A 67 -8.48 -9.66 -1.13
N ASP A 68 -9.38 -10.04 -0.22
CA ASP A 68 -10.59 -10.80 -0.58
C ASP A 68 -11.85 -9.92 -0.78
N ALA A 69 -11.91 -8.75 -0.13
CA ALA A 69 -13.14 -7.96 -0.10
C ALA A 69 -13.16 -6.86 -1.19
N PRO A 70 -14.09 -6.90 -2.17
CA PRO A 70 -14.11 -5.97 -3.32
C PRO A 70 -14.29 -4.50 -2.94
N SER A 71 -14.84 -4.22 -1.75
CA SER A 71 -15.11 -2.87 -1.23
C SER A 71 -13.92 -2.19 -0.54
N HIS A 72 -12.75 -2.84 -0.54
CA HIS A 72 -11.54 -2.34 0.11
C HIS A 72 -10.59 -1.72 -0.92
N PHE A 73 -10.18 -0.49 -0.67
CA PHE A 73 -9.25 0.26 -1.50
C PHE A 73 -8.04 0.68 -0.70
N ILE A 74 -6.88 0.63 -1.35
CA ILE A 74 -5.61 1.04 -0.77
C ILE A 74 -5.10 2.21 -1.60
N PHE A 75 -4.80 3.31 -0.92
CA PHE A 75 -4.18 4.49 -1.53
C PHE A 75 -2.79 4.70 -0.94
N ALA A 76 -1.82 4.96 -1.80
CA ALA A 76 -0.44 5.25 -1.41
C ALA A 76 -0.06 6.66 -1.89
N LEU A 77 0.42 7.49 -0.97
CA LEU A 77 0.98 8.80 -1.28
C LEU A 77 2.44 8.60 -1.65
N LEU A 78 2.78 8.92 -2.90
CA LEU A 78 4.11 8.74 -3.47
C LEU A 78 4.73 10.09 -3.82
N PRO A 79 6.06 10.24 -3.68
CA PRO A 79 6.78 11.37 -4.23
C PRO A 79 6.76 11.32 -5.78
N PRO A 80 7.16 12.41 -6.46
CA PRO A 80 7.36 12.41 -7.90
C PRO A 80 8.32 11.29 -8.32
N ILE A 81 7.87 10.43 -9.23
CA ILE A 81 8.67 9.30 -9.71
C ILE A 81 9.76 9.84 -10.63
N SER A 82 10.99 9.95 -10.13
CA SER A 82 12.13 10.43 -10.90
C SER A 82 12.76 9.33 -11.77
N GLU A 83 12.65 8.06 -11.36
CA GLU A 83 13.24 6.91 -12.05
C GLU A 83 12.22 5.76 -12.16
N ALA A 84 12.05 5.22 -13.37
CA ALA A 84 11.03 4.22 -13.68
C ALA A 84 11.35 2.79 -13.17
N HIS A 85 12.55 2.57 -12.63
CA HIS A 85 13.06 1.23 -12.30
C HIS A 85 13.25 0.98 -10.80
N THR A 86 12.99 1.96 -9.94
CA THR A 86 13.08 1.82 -8.49
C THR A 86 11.69 1.80 -7.86
N VAL A 87 11.51 1.00 -6.81
CA VAL A 87 10.25 0.96 -6.07
C VAL A 87 10.15 2.25 -5.25
N PRO A 88 9.16 3.12 -5.52
CA PRO A 88 9.07 4.41 -4.87
C PRO A 88 8.84 4.24 -3.36
N ASP A 89 9.35 5.19 -2.59
CA ASP A 89 9.05 5.25 -1.16
C ASP A 89 7.61 5.71 -0.93
N ILE A 90 6.96 5.09 0.06
CA ILE A 90 5.57 5.38 0.41
C ILE A 90 5.60 6.33 1.61
N TYR A 91 5.10 7.55 1.43
CA TYR A 91 5.06 8.54 2.51
C TYR A 91 3.86 8.32 3.44
N CYS A 92 2.74 7.86 2.87
CA CYS A 92 1.53 7.56 3.61
C CYS A 92 0.74 6.46 2.89
N ALA A 93 0.18 5.53 3.64
CA ALA A 93 -0.75 4.52 3.14
C ALA A 93 -2.11 4.71 3.82
N ILE A 94 -3.17 4.75 3.03
CA ILE A 94 -4.55 4.91 3.50
C ILE A 94 -5.33 3.68 3.05
N HIS A 95 -5.95 3.00 4.00
CA HIS A 95 -6.90 1.93 3.74
C HIS A 95 -8.32 2.47 3.91
N VAL A 96 -9.15 2.28 2.87
CA VAL A 96 -10.56 2.69 2.86
C VAL A 96 -11.43 1.46 2.62
N ALA A 97 -12.31 1.17 3.57
CA ALA A 97 -13.38 0.20 3.38
C ALA A 97 -14.68 0.96 3.09
N MET A 98 -15.30 0.70 1.94
CA MET A 98 -16.61 1.25 1.63
C MET A 98 -17.70 0.37 2.25
N GLU A 99 -18.32 0.86 3.31
CA GLU A 99 -19.43 0.19 3.99
C GLU A 99 -20.77 0.85 3.63
N GLY A 100 -21.73 0.07 3.12
CA GLY A 100 -23.04 0.58 2.67
C GLY A 100 -23.61 -0.17 1.46
N ALA A 101 -24.77 0.29 0.95
CA ALA A 101 -25.49 -0.32 -0.17
C ALA A 101 -24.81 -0.06 -1.52
N LEU A 102 -23.63 -0.65 -1.71
CA LEU A 102 -23.11 -0.90 -3.05
C LEU A 102 -24.08 -1.87 -3.71
N ASN A 103 -24.77 -1.39 -4.74
CA ASN A 103 -25.66 -2.18 -5.57
C ASN A 103 -24.97 -3.51 -5.90
N LYS A 104 -25.62 -4.65 -5.63
CA LYS A 104 -25.09 -6.02 -5.79
C LYS A 104 -24.76 -6.38 -7.26
N THR A 105 -24.53 -5.39 -8.10
CA THR A 105 -24.42 -5.46 -9.56
C THR A 105 -23.00 -5.25 -10.09
N ARG A 106 -21.97 -5.18 -9.24
CA ARG A 106 -20.58 -5.33 -9.72
C ARG A 106 -19.96 -6.61 -9.19
N ILE A 107 -20.49 -7.71 -9.71
CA ILE A 107 -19.77 -8.96 -9.84
C ILE A 107 -19.18 -8.92 -11.26
N ARG A 108 -17.83 -9.00 -11.35
CA ARG A 108 -16.97 -9.16 -12.54
C ARG A 108 -16.66 -7.93 -13.42
N SER A 109 -15.37 -7.63 -13.50
CA SER A 109 -14.57 -7.78 -14.74
C SER A 109 -13.10 -7.88 -14.38
#